data_AF-A0AAU9X1S7-F1
#
_entry.id   AF-A0AAU9X1S7-F1
#
_cell.length_a   1.000
_cell.length_b   1.000
_cell.length_c   1.000
_cell.angle_alpha   90.00
_cell.angle_beta   90.00
_cell.angle_gamma   90.00
#
_symmetry.space_group_name_H-M   'P 1'
#
loop_
_entity.id
_entity.type
_entity.pdbx_description
1 polymer ?
#
loop_
_entity_poly.entity_id
_entity_poly.type
_entity_poly.pdbx_seq_one_letter_code
_entity_poly.pdbx_strand_id
1 'polypeptide(L)'
;YRKTKSVDLDGLKQDIAKSRLCCPSSCEDFDKFVQSYNYTLSSILDRHAPLKSKVMRSRPQVPWYSQEIAEAKREERRKAERRWRLSKLYYNLAVFKVKRNAVYNLMNKARQAFYAKLIEDNSCNQRKLFRVSKRLFNQSQGDELPLNLHAHTFANEVGKYFVSKI
;
A
#
# COMPACT_ATOMS: atom_id res chain seq x y z
N TYR A 1 8.87 -12.80 6.05
CA TYR A 1 8.99 -12.18 7.38
C TYR A 1 8.57 -13.19 8.44
N ARG A 2 9.25 -13.20 9.60
CA ARG A 2 8.87 -14.01 10.78
C ARG A 2 8.31 -13.08 11.86
N LYS A 3 7.34 -13.55 12.64
CA LYS A 3 6.79 -12.78 13.78
C LYS A 3 7.57 -13.09 15.06
N THR A 4 8.88 -12.79 15.08
CA THR A 4 9.76 -13.14 16.22
C THR A 4 9.38 -12.42 17.52
N LYS A 5 8.77 -11.23 17.42
CA LYS A 5 8.31 -10.45 18.58
C LYS A 5 7.06 -11.01 19.28
N SER A 6 6.38 -11.98 18.68
CA SER A 6 5.19 -12.62 19.25
C SER A 6 5.43 -14.08 19.59
N VAL A 7 6.69 -14.51 19.68
CA VAL A 7 7.06 -15.86 20.07
C VAL A 7 6.83 -16.02 21.57
N ASP A 8 6.21 -17.13 21.94
CA ASP A 8 6.18 -17.57 23.33
C ASP A 8 7.59 -17.97 23.76
N LEU A 9 8.21 -17.11 24.57
CA LEU A 9 9.59 -17.31 25.03
C LEU A 9 9.72 -18.51 25.97
N ASP A 10 8.69 -18.82 26.74
CA ASP A 10 8.75 -19.93 27.70
C ASP A 10 8.58 -21.27 26.98
N GLY A 11 7.67 -21.36 26.02
CA GLY A 11 7.57 -22.51 25.12
C GLY A 11 8.84 -22.73 24.30
N LEU A 12 9.48 -21.65 23.82
CA LEU A 12 10.75 -21.75 23.11
C LEU A 12 11.88 -22.30 23.98
N LYS A 13 12.03 -21.79 25.21
CA LYS A 13 13.04 -22.29 26.17
C LYS A 13 12.82 -23.76 26.50
N GLN A 14 11.57 -24.18 26.70
CA GLN A 14 11.25 -25.57 26.99
C GLN A 14 11.63 -26.50 25.83
N ASP A 15 11.38 -26.10 24.59
CA ASP A 15 11.76 -26.91 23.41
C ASP A 15 13.26 -27.01 23.22
N ILE A 16 13.99 -25.92 23.46
CA ILE A 16 15.45 -25.93 23.42
C ILE A 16 16.00 -26.85 24.51
N ALA A 17 15.47 -26.77 25.74
CA ALA A 17 15.88 -27.62 26.86
C ALA A 17 15.58 -29.12 26.62
N LYS A 18 14.50 -29.43 25.90
CA LYS A 18 14.14 -30.80 25.48
C LYS A 18 14.93 -31.28 24.26
N SER A 19 15.68 -30.40 23.61
CA SER A 19 16.41 -30.75 22.39
C SER A 19 17.65 -31.58 22.69
N ARG A 20 18.09 -32.35 21.70
CA ARG A 20 19.32 -33.17 21.78
C ARG A 20 20.58 -32.33 22.01
N LEU A 21 20.51 -31.01 21.81
CA LEU A 21 21.63 -30.09 22.08
C LEU A 21 21.97 -30.01 23.58
N CYS A 22 20.99 -30.23 24.46
CA CYS A 22 21.20 -30.21 25.91
C CYS A 22 21.58 -31.59 26.49
N CYS A 23 21.54 -32.65 25.66
CA CYS A 23 21.94 -34.01 26.02
C CYS A 23 22.86 -34.58 24.92
N PRO A 24 24.09 -34.07 24.76
CA PRO A 24 24.99 -34.52 23.72
C PRO A 24 25.41 -35.99 23.92
N SER A 25 25.23 -36.81 22.88
CA SER A 25 25.81 -38.14 22.79
C SER A 25 27.34 -38.03 22.81
N SER A 26 28.04 -38.82 23.63
CA SER A 26 29.50 -38.69 23.86
C SER A 26 30.39 -39.11 22.67
N CYS A 27 29.86 -39.21 21.45
CA CYS A 27 30.56 -39.74 20.28
C CYS A 27 29.95 -39.23 18.96
N GLU A 28 29.95 -37.90 18.73
CA GLU A 28 29.54 -37.34 17.44
C GLU A 28 30.71 -36.55 16.81
N ASP A 29 30.96 -36.80 15.53
CA ASP A 29 31.87 -35.99 14.71
C ASP A 29 31.48 -34.52 14.79
N PHE A 30 32.46 -33.61 14.91
CA PHE A 30 32.22 -32.18 15.05
C PHE A 30 31.29 -31.62 13.95
N ASP A 31 31.49 -32.03 12.70
CA ASP A 31 30.65 -31.59 11.58
C ASP A 31 29.19 -32.06 11.72
N LYS A 32 28.96 -33.27 12.24
CA LYS A 32 27.61 -33.80 12.50
C LYS A 32 26.94 -33.04 13.63
N PHE A 33 27.69 -32.67 14.66
CA PHE A 33 27.20 -31.84 15.75
C PHE A 33 26.77 -30.45 15.26
N VAL A 34 27.59 -29.80 14.42
CA VAL A 34 27.25 -28.49 13.81
C VAL A 34 26.01 -28.58 12.95
N GLN A 35 25.85 -29.64 12.15
CA GLN A 35 24.64 -29.86 11.35
C GLN A 35 23.40 -30.06 12.22
N SER A 36 23.51 -30.89 13.28
CA SER A 36 22.45 -31.14 14.26
C SER A 36 22.01 -29.85 14.95
N TYR A 37 22.97 -29.01 15.35
CA TYR A 37 22.72 -27.69 15.94
C TYR A 37 21.90 -26.79 15.01
N ASN A 38 22.38 -26.59 13.78
CA ASN A 38 21.73 -25.71 12.81
C ASN A 38 20.32 -26.21 12.44
N TYR A 39 20.15 -27.51 12.23
CA TYR A 39 18.86 -28.11 11.91
C TYR A 39 17.87 -27.97 13.07
N THR A 40 18.30 -28.32 14.28
CA THR A 40 17.44 -28.32 15.47
C THR A 40 16.94 -26.92 15.80
N LEU A 41 17.82 -25.92 15.82
CA LEU A 41 17.42 -24.54 16.08
C LEU A 41 16.56 -23.96 14.96
N SER A 42 16.84 -24.28 13.70
CA SER A 42 16.02 -23.84 12.57
C SER A 42 14.61 -24.43 12.66
N SER A 43 14.49 -25.72 12.98
CA SER A 43 13.21 -26.42 13.13
C SER A 43 12.39 -25.87 14.30
N ILE A 44 13.01 -25.65 15.46
CA ILE A 44 12.36 -25.01 16.62
C ILE A 44 11.91 -23.60 16.25
N LEU A 45 12.75 -22.82 15.57
CA LEU A 45 12.41 -21.47 15.12
C LEU A 45 11.26 -21.46 14.10
N ASP A 46 11.20 -22.44 13.20
CA ASP A 46 10.10 -22.61 12.24
C ASP A 46 8.78 -22.96 12.94
N ARG A 47 8.83 -23.77 14.00
CA ARG A 47 7.66 -24.11 14.82
C ARG A 47 7.07 -22.89 15.53
N HIS A 48 7.93 -22.08 16.14
CA HIS A 48 7.52 -20.92 16.93
C HIS A 48 7.24 -19.67 16.11
N ALA A 49 7.97 -19.49 15.01
CA ALA A 49 7.88 -18.29 14.17
C ALA A 49 8.06 -18.65 12.70
N PRO A 50 7.09 -19.33 12.06
CA PRO A 50 7.20 -19.79 10.69
C PRO A 50 7.44 -18.64 9.72
N LEU A 51 8.17 -18.93 8.63
CA LEU A 51 8.45 -17.95 7.59
C LEU A 51 7.15 -17.62 6.84
N LYS A 52 6.74 -16.35 6.86
CA LYS A 52 5.55 -15.86 6.16
C LYS A 52 5.95 -15.02 4.95
N SER A 53 5.33 -15.26 3.80
CA SER A 53 5.42 -14.33 2.67
C SER A 53 4.51 -13.12 2.93
N LYS A 54 4.90 -11.96 2.41
CA LYS A 54 4.05 -10.76 2.41
C LYS A 54 4.07 -10.17 1.03
N VAL A 55 2.90 -10.06 0.41
CA VAL A 55 2.75 -9.36 -0.86
C VAL A 55 2.84 -7.86 -0.59
N MET A 56 3.94 -7.26 -1.03
CA MET A 56 4.13 -5.82 -0.99
C MET A 56 3.54 -5.25 -2.27
N ARG A 57 2.38 -4.58 -2.18
CA ARG A 57 1.83 -3.85 -3.33
C ARG A 57 2.67 -2.59 -3.55
N SER A 58 3.49 -2.59 -4.60
CA SER A 58 4.14 -1.36 -5.07
C SER A 58 3.06 -0.44 -5.61
N ARG A 59 2.83 0.68 -4.94
CA ARG A 59 1.94 1.73 -5.43
C ARG A 59 2.82 2.83 -6.03
N PRO A 60 2.60 3.22 -7.30
CA PRO A 60 3.35 4.32 -7.86
C PRO A 60 3.09 5.58 -7.04
N GLN A 61 4.15 6.37 -6.85
CA GLN A 61 4.03 7.71 -6.29
C GLN A 61 3.11 8.53 -7.20
N VAL A 62 2.21 9.29 -6.59
CA VAL A 62 1.36 10.20 -7.37
C VAL A 62 2.22 11.35 -7.92
N PRO A 63 2.04 11.76 -9.18
CA PRO A 63 2.96 12.72 -9.82
C PRO A 63 3.08 14.08 -9.13
N TRP A 64 2.03 14.52 -8.42
CA TRP A 64 2.00 15.80 -7.71
C TRP A 64 2.60 15.74 -6.30
N TYR A 65 3.05 14.57 -5.82
CA TYR A 65 3.61 14.43 -4.48
C TYR A 65 5.11 14.68 -4.48
N SER A 66 5.51 15.87 -4.07
CA SER A 66 6.91 16.29 -3.98
C SER A 66 7.57 15.88 -2.65
N GLN A 67 8.90 15.93 -2.63
CA GLN A 67 9.70 15.74 -1.42
C GLN A 67 9.37 16.79 -0.36
N GLU A 68 9.11 18.04 -0.75
CA GLU A 68 8.68 19.12 0.14
C GLU A 68 7.40 18.75 0.91
N ILE A 69 6.40 18.18 0.24
CA ILE A 69 5.16 17.68 0.89
C ILE A 69 5.49 16.55 1.86
N ALA A 70 6.40 15.65 1.47
CA ALA A 70 6.82 14.53 2.31
C ALA A 70 7.50 15.00 3.60
N GLU A 71 8.39 15.99 3.48
CA GLU A 71 9.11 16.62 4.57
C GLU A 71 8.16 17.41 5.48
N ALA A 72 7.33 18.30 4.94
CA ALA A 72 6.35 19.05 5.73
C ALA A 72 5.39 18.10 6.49
N LYS A 73 4.98 16.99 5.88
CA LYS A 73 4.16 15.98 6.54
C LYS A 73 4.90 15.23 7.65
N ARG A 74 6.18 14.91 7.45
CA ARG A 74 6.99 14.12 8.39
C ARG A 74 7.53 14.98 9.53
N GLU A 75 8.18 16.08 9.20
CA GLU A 75 8.91 16.91 10.13
C GLU A 75 7.98 17.87 10.86
N GLU A 76 7.07 18.55 10.16
CA GLU A 76 6.22 19.54 10.82
C GLU A 76 5.00 18.89 11.46
N ARG A 77 4.17 18.23 10.65
CA ARG A 77 2.86 17.73 11.11
C ARG A 77 2.98 16.58 12.11
N ARG A 78 3.75 15.53 11.80
CA ARG A 78 3.85 14.37 12.70
C ARG A 78 4.59 14.69 14.00
N LYS A 79 5.61 15.58 13.99
CA LYS A 79 6.25 15.99 15.25
C LYS A 79 5.28 16.76 16.13
N ALA A 80 4.55 17.73 15.58
CA ALA A 80 3.53 18.46 16.33
C ALA A 80 2.43 17.53 16.86
N GLU A 81 1.99 16.55 16.05
CA GLU A 81 1.02 15.54 16.47
C GLU A 81 1.51 14.71 17.66
N ARG A 82 2.76 14.21 17.60
CA ARG A 82 3.36 13.43 18.70
C ARG A 82 3.43 14.27 19.98
N ARG A 83 3.89 15.53 19.89
CA ARG A 83 3.95 16.45 21.04
C ARG A 83 2.57 16.66 21.67
N TRP A 84 1.54 16.85 20.85
CA TRP A 84 0.16 16.97 21.34
C TRP A 84 -0.34 15.66 21.97
N ARG A 85 -0.06 14.49 21.36
CA ARG A 85 -0.47 13.20 21.92
C ARG A 85 0.18 12.90 23.28
N LEU A 86 1.42 13.33 23.48
CA LEU A 86 2.14 13.22 24.75
C LEU A 86 1.63 14.19 25.81
N SER A 87 1.55 15.48 25.48
CA SER A 87 1.22 16.53 26.45
C SER A 87 -0.26 16.74 26.71
N LYS A 88 -1.14 16.44 25.73
CA LYS A 88 -2.59 16.70 25.75
C LYS A 88 -3.01 18.15 25.99
N LEU A 89 -2.09 19.10 25.94
CA LEU A 89 -2.36 20.52 26.15
C LEU A 89 -3.05 21.18 24.93
N TYR A 90 -3.93 22.14 25.21
CA TYR A 90 -4.65 22.91 24.19
C TYR A 90 -3.71 23.69 23.27
N TYR A 91 -2.66 24.30 23.82
CA TYR A 91 -1.64 25.00 23.04
C TYR A 91 -1.00 24.09 21.98
N ASN A 92 -0.60 22.88 22.36
CA ASN A 92 0.00 21.91 21.44
C ASN A 92 -1.00 21.42 20.38
N LEU A 93 -2.28 21.33 20.72
CA LEU A 93 -3.35 21.06 19.75
C LEU A 93 -3.47 22.19 18.72
N ALA A 94 -3.42 23.45 19.15
CA ALA A 94 -3.48 24.61 18.26
C ALA A 94 -2.29 24.60 17.27
N VAL A 95 -1.06 24.39 17.77
CA VAL A 95 0.14 24.25 16.93
C VAL A 95 -0.01 23.11 15.92
N PHE A 96 -0.49 21.94 16.37
CA PHE A 96 -0.75 20.82 15.47
C PHE A 96 -1.77 21.17 14.38
N LYS A 97 -2.88 21.84 14.72
CA LYS A 97 -3.90 22.26 13.74
C LYS A 97 -3.31 23.19 12.68
N VAL A 98 -2.48 24.16 13.09
CA VAL A 98 -1.81 25.08 12.15
C VAL A 98 -0.91 24.30 11.19
N LYS A 99 -0.01 23.43 11.71
CA LYS A 99 0.89 22.63 10.86
C LYS A 99 0.13 21.64 9.97
N ARG A 100 -0.95 21.04 10.46
CA ARG A 100 -1.85 20.18 9.68
C ARG A 100 -2.47 20.93 8.50
N ASN A 101 -3.01 22.13 8.75
CA ASN A 101 -3.66 22.94 7.73
C ASN A 101 -2.63 23.43 6.69
N ALA A 102 -1.42 23.81 7.11
CA ALA A 102 -0.33 24.19 6.21
C ALA A 102 0.01 23.06 5.22
N VAL A 103 0.19 21.83 5.72
CA VAL A 103 0.45 20.65 4.86
C VAL A 103 -0.73 20.36 3.93
N TYR A 104 -1.97 20.52 4.41
CA TYR A 104 -3.16 20.32 3.57
C TYR A 104 -3.21 21.34 2.43
N ASN A 105 -2.93 22.61 2.70
CA ASN A 105 -2.86 23.66 1.70
C ASN A 105 -1.75 23.40 0.67
N LEU A 106 -0.56 22.96 1.12
CA LEU A 106 0.53 22.59 0.23
C LEU A 106 0.15 21.45 -0.72
N MET A 107 -0.48 20.41 -0.18
CA MET A 107 -0.98 19.29 -1.00
C MET A 107 -2.04 19.74 -2.01
N ASN A 108 -2.95 20.62 -1.62
CA ASN A 108 -3.98 21.14 -2.52
C ASN A 108 -3.38 22.00 -3.63
N LYS A 109 -2.43 22.89 -3.30
CA LYS A 109 -1.70 23.68 -4.30
C LYS A 109 -0.98 22.80 -5.31
N ALA A 110 -0.26 21.78 -4.85
CA ALA A 110 0.45 20.87 -5.74
C ALA A 110 -0.50 20.08 -6.66
N ARG A 111 -1.65 19.61 -6.13
CA ARG A 111 -2.70 18.97 -6.94
C ARG A 111 -3.26 19.92 -7.99
N GLN A 112 -3.63 21.14 -7.58
CA GLN A 112 -4.17 22.15 -8.48
C GLN A 112 -3.19 22.49 -9.60
N ALA A 113 -1.94 22.77 -9.25
CA ALA A 113 -0.89 23.08 -10.22
C ALA A 113 -0.66 21.93 -11.21
N PHE A 114 -0.62 20.68 -10.72
CA PHE A 114 -0.46 19.51 -11.57
C PHE A 114 -1.63 19.34 -12.56
N TYR A 115 -2.87 19.42 -12.08
CA TYR A 115 -4.02 19.24 -12.96
C TYR A 115 -4.25 20.43 -13.89
N ALA A 116 -3.95 21.66 -13.46
CA ALA A 116 -3.97 22.84 -14.33
C ALA A 116 -2.99 22.66 -15.49
N LYS A 117 -1.72 22.30 -15.18
CA LYS A 117 -0.71 22.02 -16.20
C LYS A 117 -1.13 20.87 -17.11
N LEU A 118 -1.69 19.79 -16.56
CA LEU A 118 -2.16 18.65 -17.35
C LEU A 118 -3.26 19.06 -18.36
N ILE A 119 -4.15 19.98 -17.97
CA ILE A 119 -5.17 20.52 -18.88
C ILE A 119 -4.54 21.42 -19.93
N GLU A 120 -3.63 22.30 -19.53
CA GLU A 120 -2.90 23.22 -20.41
C GLU A 120 -2.10 22.46 -21.48
N ASP A 121 -1.32 21.45 -21.07
CA ASP A 121 -0.52 20.59 -21.94
C ASP A 121 -1.37 19.83 -22.99
N ASN A 122 -2.66 19.63 -22.72
CA ASN A 122 -3.61 18.93 -23.61
C ASN A 122 -4.64 19.86 -24.27
N SER A 123 -4.57 21.17 -24.02
CA SER A 123 -5.57 22.16 -24.45
C SER A 123 -5.67 22.29 -25.98
N CYS A 124 -4.53 22.15 -26.67
CA CYS A 124 -4.47 22.25 -28.14
C CYS A 124 -5.14 21.07 -28.86
N ASN A 125 -5.53 20.00 -28.15
CA ASN A 125 -6.17 18.84 -28.76
C ASN A 125 -7.35 18.35 -27.91
N GLN A 126 -8.55 18.76 -28.34
CA GLN A 126 -9.81 18.41 -27.68
C GLN A 126 -9.95 16.90 -27.44
N ARG A 127 -9.64 16.04 -28.43
CA ARG A 127 -9.71 14.57 -28.25
C ARG A 127 -8.78 14.07 -27.14
N LYS A 128 -7.54 14.59 -27.05
CA LYS A 128 -6.59 14.24 -25.99
C LYS A 128 -7.10 14.71 -24.63
N LEU A 129 -7.58 15.95 -24.54
CA LEU A 129 -8.15 16.51 -23.32
C LEU A 129 -9.33 15.68 -22.79
N PHE A 130 -10.29 15.33 -23.66
CA PHE A 130 -11.43 14.48 -23.28
C PHE A 130 -10.98 13.08 -22.82
N ARG A 131 -9.98 12.48 -23.46
CA ARG A 131 -9.45 11.18 -23.05
C ARG A 131 -8.78 11.25 -21.67
N VAL A 132 -7.99 12.29 -21.42
CA VAL A 132 -7.36 12.53 -20.11
C VAL A 132 -8.42 12.78 -19.04
N SER A 133 -9.43 13.60 -19.33
CA SER A 133 -10.57 13.87 -18.44
C SER A 133 -11.33 12.59 -18.09
N LYS A 134 -11.74 11.77 -19.08
CA LYS A 134 -12.38 10.46 -18.86
C LYS A 134 -11.55 9.58 -17.91
N ARG A 135 -10.23 9.51 -18.13
CA ARG A 135 -9.29 8.75 -17.26
C ARG A 135 -9.23 9.31 -15.83
N LEU A 136 -9.24 10.63 -15.66
CA LEU A 136 -9.21 11.28 -14.34
C LEU A 136 -10.47 10.99 -13.53
N PHE A 137 -11.63 10.99 -14.18
CA PHE A 137 -12.91 10.73 -13.56
C PHE A 137 -13.24 9.24 -13.42
N ASN A 138 -12.31 8.34 -13.76
CA ASN A 138 -12.53 6.90 -13.83
C ASN A 138 -13.79 6.53 -14.64
N GLN A 139 -14.15 7.37 -15.63
CA GLN A 139 -15.16 7.02 -16.62
C GLN A 139 -14.50 5.95 -17.48
N SER A 140 -14.97 4.72 -17.32
CA SER A 140 -14.41 3.50 -17.89
C SER A 140 -13.97 3.69 -19.35
N GLN A 141 -12.77 3.19 -19.67
CA GLN A 141 -12.32 2.98 -21.06
C GLN A 141 -13.17 1.93 -21.81
N GLY A 142 -14.19 1.37 -21.15
CA GLY A 142 -15.21 0.57 -21.80
C GLY A 142 -16.18 1.47 -22.56
N ASP A 143 -15.72 2.03 -23.68
CA ASP A 143 -16.59 2.23 -24.85
C ASP A 143 -16.76 0.86 -25.57
N GLU A 144 -16.66 -0.26 -24.83
CA GLU A 144 -17.02 -1.57 -25.34
C GLU A 144 -18.54 -1.67 -25.23
N LEU A 145 -19.19 -1.72 -26.40
CA LEU A 145 -20.53 -2.28 -26.49
C LEU A 145 -20.56 -3.56 -25.63
N PRO A 146 -21.64 -3.85 -24.89
CA PRO A 146 -21.70 -5.05 -24.09
C PRO A 146 -21.24 -6.23 -24.95
N LEU A 147 -20.34 -7.06 -24.43
CA LEU A 147 -19.61 -8.09 -25.19
C LEU A 147 -20.53 -9.05 -25.99
N ASN A 148 -21.82 -9.08 -25.64
CA ASN A 148 -22.86 -9.89 -26.27
C ASN A 148 -23.73 -9.12 -27.29
N LEU A 149 -23.34 -7.90 -27.68
CA LEU A 149 -24.11 -7.09 -28.64
C LEU A 149 -23.81 -7.56 -30.07
N HIS A 150 -24.63 -8.47 -30.59
CA HIS A 150 -24.53 -8.91 -31.97
C HIS A 150 -25.06 -7.79 -32.90
N ALA A 151 -24.16 -7.19 -33.68
CA ALA A 151 -24.37 -5.92 -34.37
C ALA A 151 -25.62 -5.89 -35.27
N HIS A 152 -25.90 -6.98 -35.99
CA HIS A 152 -27.04 -7.06 -36.90
C HIS A 152 -28.40 -7.04 -36.16
N THR A 153 -28.48 -7.76 -35.05
CA THR A 153 -29.68 -7.82 -34.20
C THR A 153 -29.94 -6.48 -33.53
N PHE A 154 -28.89 -5.83 -33.01
CA PHE A 154 -29.00 -4.51 -32.41
C PHE A 154 -29.47 -3.45 -33.42
N ALA A 155 -28.87 -3.41 -34.62
CA ALA A 155 -29.28 -2.47 -35.67
C ALA A 155 -30.76 -2.63 -36.06
N ASN A 156 -31.24 -3.88 -36.14
CA ASN A 156 -32.64 -4.18 -36.43
C ASN A 156 -33.58 -3.81 -35.29
N GLU A 157 -33.18 -4.02 -34.03
CA GLU A 157 -33.97 -3.60 -32.86
C GLU A 157 -34.08 -2.08 -32.75
N VAL A 158 -32.98 -1.36 -32.99
CA VAL A 158 -32.96 0.11 -33.05
C VAL A 158 -33.87 0.60 -34.17
N GLY A 159 -33.78 0.01 -35.37
CA GLY A 159 -34.66 0.34 -36.49
C GLY A 159 -36.13 0.10 -36.16
N LYS A 160 -36.47 -1.06 -35.58
CA LYS A 160 -37.84 -1.36 -35.14
C LYS A 160 -38.37 -0.38 -34.10
N TYR A 161 -37.55 0.03 -33.14
CA TYR A 161 -37.93 0.99 -32.11
C TYR A 161 -38.32 2.35 -32.71
N PHE A 162 -37.59 2.82 -33.72
CA PHE A 162 -37.92 4.11 -34.36
C PHE A 162 -39.12 4.01 -35.30
N VAL A 163 -39.34 2.86 -35.93
CA VAL A 163 -40.52 2.61 -36.76
C VAL A 163 -41.79 2.47 -35.91
N SER A 164 -41.72 1.86 -34.72
CA SER A 164 -42.89 1.65 -33.85
C SER A 164 -43.28 2.85 -32.99
N LYS A 165 -42.47 3.91 -32.99
CA LYS A 165 -42.68 5.12 -32.18
C LYS A 165 -43.26 6.29 -32.98
N ILE A 166 -43.42 6.11 -34.30
CA ILE A 166 -44.26 6.94 -35.18
C ILE A 166 -45.68 6.39 -35.10
#